data_AF-A0A829GME5-F1
#
_entry.id   AF-A0A829GME5-F1
#
_cell.length_a   1.000
_cell.length_b   1.000
_cell.length_c   1.000
_cell.angle_alpha   90.00
_cell.angle_beta   90.00
_cell.angle_gamma   90.00
#
_symmetry.space_group_name_H-M   'P 1'
#
loop_
_entity.id
_entity.type
_entity.pdbx_description
1 polymer ?
#
loop_
_entity_poly.entity_id
_entity_poly.type
_entity_poly.pdbx_seq_one_letter_code
_entity_poly.pdbx_strand_id
1 'polypeptide(L)'
;DLESIAAFPDTEVDRLVLKSERNGEPAIDIGDEFELVVDKTKLVNPGVEPIKNAFYTTDIHKYFERKLFIINTGHCWAGYVGHVYGYKVIQDVFANKPLLRATREAMKESAVLIEKKYGFSKDDLDDYISFALNRFMTPGVVDQIARVSRNPIQKIGPQERLVQPVQQLADRNLPYQQLVKGISAALLFDLDTDQQAIELQHYIEKNGVKQTIVHFTGIAEESVLFSQIMEHYNRFKQIKEKRTN
;
A
#
# COMPACT_ATOMS: atom_id res chain seq x y z
N ASP A 1 -25.96 24.97 -16.16
CA ASP A 1 -25.83 23.71 -15.41
C ASP A 1 -24.59 23.00 -15.95
N LEU A 2 -23.64 22.62 -15.08
CA LEU A 2 -22.36 22.05 -15.52
C LEU A 2 -22.56 20.63 -16.06
N GLU A 3 -23.51 19.89 -15.48
CA GLU A 3 -23.85 18.52 -15.86
C GLU A 3 -24.49 18.44 -17.26
N SER A 4 -25.06 19.55 -17.76
CA SER A 4 -25.65 19.59 -19.09
C SER A 4 -24.65 19.82 -20.23
N ILE A 5 -23.39 20.16 -19.92
CA ILE A 5 -22.36 20.51 -20.92
C ILE A 5 -21.05 19.74 -20.76
N ALA A 6 -20.88 18.97 -19.68
CA ALA A 6 -19.65 18.23 -19.40
C ALA A 6 -19.92 16.92 -18.67
N ALA A 7 -19.01 15.97 -18.85
CA ALA A 7 -18.96 14.69 -18.16
C ALA A 7 -17.70 14.61 -17.29
N PHE A 8 -17.83 13.98 -16.12
CA PHE A 8 -16.75 13.85 -15.14
C PHE A 8 -16.59 12.36 -14.77
N PRO A 9 -16.05 11.53 -15.69
CA PRO A 9 -15.78 10.14 -15.38
C PRO A 9 -14.58 10.00 -14.45
N ASP A 10 -14.75 9.22 -13.39
CA ASP A 10 -13.66 8.82 -12.52
C ASP A 10 -12.69 7.88 -13.26
N THR A 11 -11.42 7.91 -12.86
CA THR A 11 -10.39 7.03 -13.42
C THR A 11 -9.50 6.43 -12.33
N GLU A 12 -9.13 5.16 -12.49
CA GLU A 12 -8.05 4.51 -11.75
C GLU A 12 -6.82 4.47 -12.66
N VAL A 13 -5.70 5.00 -12.18
CA VAL A 13 -4.46 5.11 -12.96
C VAL A 13 -3.30 4.50 -12.20
N ASP A 14 -2.59 3.57 -12.83
CA ASP A 14 -1.36 3.02 -12.28
C ASP A 14 -0.26 2.94 -13.34
N ARG A 15 0.86 3.61 -13.06
CA ARG A 15 2.10 3.53 -13.84
C ARG A 15 3.27 3.88 -12.94
N LEU A 16 4.37 3.15 -13.07
CA LEU A 16 5.60 3.48 -12.33
C LEU A 16 6.26 4.69 -12.99
N VAL A 17 6.45 5.76 -12.22
CA VAL A 17 7.07 7.01 -12.67
C VAL A 17 8.07 7.45 -11.62
N LEU A 18 9.34 7.54 -12.02
CA LEU A 18 10.44 7.85 -11.12
C LEU A 18 11.20 9.07 -11.62
N LYS A 19 11.62 9.91 -10.68
CA LYS A 19 12.53 11.01 -10.97
C LYS A 19 13.90 10.42 -11.31
N SER A 20 14.49 10.88 -12.42
CA SER A 20 15.85 10.52 -12.84
C SER A 20 16.62 11.77 -13.28
N GLU A 21 17.88 11.58 -13.65
CA GLU A 21 18.74 12.63 -14.19
C GLU A 21 19.52 12.06 -15.39
N ARG A 22 19.61 12.83 -16.48
CA ARG A 22 20.36 12.44 -17.69
C ARG A 22 21.21 13.62 -18.12
N ASN A 23 22.53 13.45 -18.10
CA ASN A 23 23.50 14.49 -18.46
C ASN A 23 23.36 15.79 -17.63
N GLY A 24 23.02 15.68 -16.35
CA GLY A 24 22.82 16.84 -15.46
C GLY A 24 21.43 17.49 -15.55
N GLU A 25 20.55 17.01 -16.43
CA GLU A 25 19.20 17.55 -16.60
C GLU A 25 18.15 16.66 -15.91
N PRO A 26 17.13 17.25 -15.26
CA PRO A 26 16.01 16.49 -14.70
C PRO A 26 15.31 15.66 -15.78
N ALA A 27 15.16 14.36 -15.50
CA ALA A 27 14.49 13.41 -16.36
C ALA A 27 13.45 12.60 -15.57
N ILE A 28 12.69 11.81 -16.30
CA ILE A 28 11.69 10.89 -15.74
C ILE A 28 11.86 9.54 -16.42
N ASP A 29 11.95 8.49 -15.61
CA ASP A 29 11.85 7.12 -16.08
C ASP A 29 10.41 6.63 -15.90
N ILE A 30 9.86 6.07 -16.97
CA ILE A 30 8.47 5.62 -17.05
C ILE A 30 8.49 4.12 -17.34
N GLY A 31 7.78 3.35 -16.52
CA GLY A 31 7.62 1.91 -16.77
C GLY A 31 6.70 1.64 -17.98
N ASP A 32 7.01 0.59 -18.73
CA ASP A 32 6.23 0.16 -19.91
C ASP A 32 4.84 -0.36 -19.52
N GLU A 33 4.74 -0.98 -18.34
CA GLU A 33 3.52 -1.56 -17.79
C GLU A 33 2.64 -0.51 -17.12
N PHE A 34 1.33 -0.51 -17.45
CA PHE A 34 0.37 0.44 -16.93
C PHE A 34 -1.06 -0.10 -16.91
N GLU A 35 -1.90 0.53 -16.09
CA GLU A 35 -3.35 0.32 -16.04
C GLU A 35 -4.07 1.68 -16.07
N LEU A 36 -5.15 1.75 -16.87
CA LEU A 36 -6.09 2.87 -16.90
C LEU A 36 -7.51 2.30 -16.91
N VAL A 37 -8.25 2.48 -15.83
CA VAL A 37 -9.66 2.12 -15.72
C VAL A 37 -10.51 3.39 -15.76
N VAL A 38 -11.59 3.38 -16.55
CA VAL A 38 -12.49 4.52 -16.71
C VAL A 38 -13.92 4.10 -16.32
N ASP A 39 -14.59 4.91 -15.50
CA ASP A 39 -16.02 4.75 -15.24
C ASP A 39 -16.82 5.18 -16.47
N LYS A 40 -17.33 4.19 -17.21
CA LYS A 40 -18.08 4.46 -18.44
C LYS A 40 -19.49 4.98 -18.19
N THR A 41 -20.03 4.80 -16.98
CA THR A 41 -21.39 5.26 -16.64
C THR A 41 -21.49 6.77 -16.59
N LYS A 42 -20.35 7.44 -16.44
CA LYS A 42 -20.21 8.89 -16.36
C LYS A 42 -19.77 9.54 -17.68
N LEU A 43 -19.53 8.75 -18.73
CA LEU A 43 -19.21 9.28 -20.06
C LEU A 43 -20.45 9.89 -20.72
N VAL A 44 -20.25 10.91 -21.55
CA VAL A 44 -21.32 11.48 -22.41
C VAL A 44 -21.95 10.39 -23.28
N ASN A 45 -21.13 9.46 -23.79
CA ASN A 45 -21.60 8.28 -24.51
C ASN A 45 -20.94 7.02 -23.94
N PRO A 46 -21.62 6.27 -23.04
CA PRO A 46 -21.09 5.05 -22.42
C PRO A 46 -20.75 3.91 -23.40
N GLY A 47 -21.22 3.98 -24.65
CA GLY A 47 -20.91 3.02 -25.71
C GLY A 47 -19.63 3.35 -26.51
N VAL A 48 -18.97 4.47 -26.21
CA VAL A 48 -17.74 4.91 -26.89
C VAL A 48 -16.56 4.79 -25.94
N GLU A 49 -15.48 4.19 -26.44
CA GLU A 49 -14.23 3.97 -25.72
C GLU A 49 -13.11 4.83 -26.35
N PRO A 50 -13.04 6.13 -26.02
CA PRO A 50 -12.22 7.10 -26.77
C PRO A 50 -10.71 6.96 -26.56
N ILE A 51 -10.29 6.40 -25.42
CA ILE A 51 -8.89 6.20 -25.05
C ILE A 51 -8.49 4.75 -25.37
N LYS A 52 -7.49 4.59 -26.23
CA LYS A 52 -6.90 3.28 -26.57
C LYS A 52 -6.25 2.65 -25.34
N ASN A 53 -6.38 1.33 -25.21
CA ASN A 53 -5.80 0.52 -24.13
C ASN A 53 -6.30 0.88 -22.71
N ALA A 54 -7.38 1.66 -22.61
CA ALA A 54 -8.10 1.85 -21.35
C ALA A 54 -9.12 0.71 -21.16
N PHE A 55 -9.35 0.32 -19.91
CA PHE A 55 -10.42 -0.58 -19.53
C PHE A 55 -11.65 0.21 -19.06
N TYR A 56 -12.82 -0.08 -19.63
CA TYR A 56 -14.06 0.64 -19.31
C TYR A 56 -14.98 -0.23 -18.44
N THR A 57 -15.37 0.29 -17.28
CA THR A 57 -16.16 -0.44 -16.28
C THR A 57 -17.40 0.32 -15.86
N THR A 58 -18.40 -0.41 -15.36
CA THR A 58 -19.58 0.17 -14.68
C THR A 58 -19.45 0.21 -13.16
N ASP A 59 -18.38 -0.38 -12.63
CA ASP A 59 -18.05 -0.36 -11.22
C ASP A 59 -16.55 -0.09 -11.14
N ILE A 60 -16.19 1.18 -10.93
CA ILE A 60 -14.80 1.61 -10.79
C ILE A 60 -14.28 1.42 -9.36
N HIS A 61 -15.18 1.43 -8.38
CA HIS A 61 -14.82 1.31 -6.97
C HIS A 61 -14.12 -0.01 -6.67
N LYS A 62 -14.52 -1.11 -7.33
CA LYS A 62 -13.81 -2.39 -7.19
C LYS A 62 -12.34 -2.33 -7.66
N TYR A 63 -12.00 -1.49 -8.64
CA TYR A 63 -10.64 -1.30 -9.11
C TYR A 63 -9.84 -0.38 -8.19
N PHE A 64 -10.45 0.67 -7.64
CA PHE A 64 -9.85 1.49 -6.59
C PHE A 64 -9.44 0.65 -5.39
N GLU A 65 -10.35 -0.17 -4.85
CA GLU A 65 -10.02 -1.03 -3.72
C GLU A 65 -9.02 -2.12 -4.09
N ARG A 66 -9.13 -2.76 -5.27
CA ARG A 66 -8.15 -3.74 -5.73
C ARG A 66 -6.73 -3.16 -5.73
N LYS A 67 -6.54 -1.99 -6.32
CA LYS A 67 -5.22 -1.34 -6.41
C LYS A 67 -4.74 -0.86 -5.04
N LEU A 68 -5.63 -0.30 -4.21
CA LEU A 68 -5.31 0.16 -2.87
C LEU A 68 -4.91 -1.01 -1.94
N PHE A 69 -5.69 -2.09 -1.91
CA PHE A 69 -5.48 -3.19 -0.98
C PHE A 69 -4.45 -4.21 -1.46
N ILE A 70 -4.09 -4.22 -2.75
CA ILE A 70 -3.09 -5.15 -3.27
C ILE A 70 -1.77 -4.42 -3.53
N ILE A 71 -1.71 -3.55 -4.54
CA ILE A 71 -0.46 -2.90 -4.97
C ILE A 71 0.05 -1.95 -3.89
N ASN A 72 -0.78 -0.99 -3.48
CA ASN A 72 -0.36 0.01 -2.50
C ASN A 72 -0.03 -0.63 -1.14
N THR A 73 -0.73 -1.70 -0.77
CA THR A 73 -0.49 -2.49 0.44
C THR A 73 0.84 -3.20 0.40
N GLY A 74 1.13 -3.95 -0.67
CA GLY A 74 2.40 -4.65 -0.82
C GLY A 74 3.59 -3.69 -0.78
N HIS A 75 3.48 -2.56 -1.47
CA HIS A 75 4.56 -1.58 -1.51
C HIS A 75 4.78 -0.89 -0.14
N CYS A 76 3.69 -0.54 0.53
CA CYS A 76 3.69 0.01 1.88
C CYS A 76 4.30 -0.96 2.91
N TRP A 77 3.88 -2.23 2.85
CA TRP A 77 4.39 -3.29 3.71
C TRP A 77 5.90 -3.48 3.52
N ALA A 78 6.36 -3.59 2.27
CA ALA A 78 7.78 -3.74 1.95
C ALA A 78 8.62 -2.56 2.45
N GLY A 79 8.09 -1.34 2.32
CA GLY A 79 8.73 -0.12 2.82
C GLY A 79 8.93 -0.14 4.34
N TYR A 80 7.86 -0.34 5.10
CA TYR A 80 7.94 -0.30 6.56
C TYR A 80 8.71 -1.48 7.17
N VAL A 81 8.50 -2.69 6.66
CA VAL A 81 9.25 -3.85 7.13
C VAL A 81 10.72 -3.71 6.72
N GLY A 82 11.00 -3.26 5.50
CA GLY A 82 12.36 -2.94 5.04
C GLY A 82 13.06 -1.94 5.96
N HIS A 83 12.35 -0.88 6.36
CA HIS A 83 12.87 0.12 7.30
C HIS A 83 13.26 -0.50 8.64
N VAL A 84 12.43 -1.38 9.21
CA VAL A 84 12.75 -2.10 10.46
C VAL A 84 14.06 -2.89 10.32
N TYR A 85 14.27 -3.55 9.18
CA TYR A 85 15.47 -4.34 8.90
C TYR A 85 16.68 -3.51 8.43
N GLY A 86 16.55 -2.18 8.30
CA GLY A 86 17.67 -1.30 7.90
C GLY A 86 17.94 -1.20 6.41
N TYR A 87 17.04 -1.70 5.57
CA TYR A 87 17.09 -1.42 4.15
C TYR A 87 16.79 0.05 3.88
N LYS A 88 17.39 0.60 2.81
CA LYS A 88 17.14 1.96 2.33
C LYS A 88 16.36 1.98 1.01
N VAL A 89 16.45 0.91 0.25
CA VAL A 89 15.89 0.78 -1.10
C VAL A 89 14.97 -0.43 -1.17
N ILE A 90 13.82 -0.28 -1.82
CA ILE A 90 12.79 -1.32 -1.94
C ILE A 90 13.31 -2.55 -2.69
N GLN A 91 14.17 -2.35 -3.70
CA GLN A 91 14.75 -3.44 -4.47
C GLN A 91 15.59 -4.38 -3.60
N ASP A 92 16.29 -3.87 -2.57
CA ASP A 92 17.05 -4.71 -1.63
C ASP A 92 16.12 -5.58 -0.77
N VAL A 93 14.94 -5.06 -0.42
CA VAL A 93 13.89 -5.82 0.27
C VAL A 93 13.41 -6.97 -0.62
N PHE A 94 13.23 -6.73 -1.92
CA PHE A 94 12.79 -7.76 -2.86
C PHE A 94 13.90 -8.73 -3.29
N ALA A 95 15.17 -8.35 -3.18
CA ALA A 95 16.30 -9.29 -3.33
C ALA A 95 16.36 -10.31 -2.17
N ASN A 96 15.80 -9.97 -1.00
CA ASN A 96 15.67 -10.88 0.12
C ASN A 96 14.43 -11.80 -0.07
N LYS A 97 14.68 -13.07 -0.45
CA LYS A 97 13.62 -14.05 -0.73
C LYS A 97 12.55 -14.18 0.38
N PRO A 98 12.91 -14.29 1.68
CA PRO A 98 11.93 -14.24 2.76
C PRO A 98 11.04 -12.98 2.77
N LEU A 99 11.60 -11.79 2.56
CA LEU A 99 10.83 -10.54 2.57
C LEU A 99 9.97 -10.36 1.32
N LEU A 100 10.47 -10.78 0.14
CA LEU A 100 9.67 -10.85 -1.08
C LEU A 100 8.46 -11.77 -0.89
N ARG A 101 8.67 -12.97 -0.33
CA ARG A 101 7.58 -13.90 -0.03
C ARG A 101 6.59 -13.28 0.94
N ALA A 102 7.05 -12.68 2.04
CA ALA A 102 6.17 -12.07 3.03
C ALA A 102 5.36 -10.89 2.46
N THR A 103 5.96 -10.08 1.56
CA THR A 103 5.25 -9.03 0.83
C THR A 103 4.16 -9.62 -0.05
N ARG A 104 4.47 -10.66 -0.83
CA ARG A 104 3.49 -11.35 -1.67
C ARG A 104 2.34 -11.92 -0.83
N GLU A 105 2.63 -12.51 0.34
CA GLU A 105 1.59 -13.01 1.24
C GLU A 105 0.70 -11.89 1.77
N ALA A 106 1.25 -10.69 2.10
CA ALA A 106 0.43 -9.54 2.49
C ALA A 106 -0.54 -9.12 1.38
N MET A 107 -0.07 -9.12 0.12
CA MET A 107 -0.90 -8.84 -1.04
C MET A 107 -1.98 -9.91 -1.24
N LYS A 108 -1.65 -11.18 -0.99
CA LYS A 108 -2.60 -12.31 -1.08
C LYS A 108 -3.68 -12.27 0.00
N GLU A 109 -3.35 -11.90 1.24
CA GLU A 109 -4.33 -11.71 2.31
C GLU A 109 -5.41 -10.71 1.87
N SER A 110 -4.99 -9.54 1.36
CA SER A 110 -5.91 -8.56 0.78
C SER A 110 -6.64 -9.05 -0.47
N ALA A 111 -5.98 -9.82 -1.34
CA ALA A 111 -6.60 -10.34 -2.55
C ALA A 111 -7.78 -11.28 -2.25
N VAL A 112 -7.71 -12.09 -1.19
CA VAL A 112 -8.83 -12.93 -0.73
C VAL A 112 -10.05 -12.08 -0.35
N LEU A 113 -9.84 -10.90 0.25
CA LEU A 113 -10.93 -9.95 0.52
C LEU A 113 -11.54 -9.41 -0.78
N ILE A 114 -10.70 -9.01 -1.73
CA ILE A 114 -11.13 -8.47 -3.04
C ILE A 114 -11.91 -9.51 -3.85
N GLU A 115 -11.44 -10.76 -3.89
CA GLU A 115 -12.14 -11.90 -4.50
C GLU A 115 -13.55 -12.02 -3.93
N LYS A 116 -13.67 -12.10 -2.60
CA LYS A 116 -14.96 -12.29 -1.92
C LYS A 116 -15.90 -11.10 -2.05
N LYS A 117 -15.37 -9.88 -2.12
CA LYS A 117 -16.18 -8.64 -2.16
C LYS A 117 -16.68 -8.31 -3.56
N TYR A 118 -15.87 -8.59 -4.58
CA TYR A 118 -16.12 -8.10 -5.94
C TYR A 118 -16.13 -9.19 -7.02
N GLY A 119 -15.86 -10.45 -6.66
CA GLY A 119 -15.94 -11.59 -7.58
C GLY A 119 -14.84 -11.63 -8.63
N PHE A 120 -13.69 -10.98 -8.40
CA PHE A 120 -12.50 -11.20 -9.24
C PHE A 120 -12.07 -12.67 -9.14
N SER A 121 -11.58 -13.24 -10.25
CA SER A 121 -11.04 -14.59 -10.19
C SER A 121 -9.72 -14.61 -9.43
N LYS A 122 -9.42 -15.74 -8.79
CA LYS A 122 -8.15 -15.93 -8.09
C LYS A 122 -6.95 -15.78 -9.02
N ASP A 123 -7.05 -16.31 -10.25
CA ASP A 123 -5.99 -16.26 -11.24
C ASP A 123 -5.72 -14.80 -11.66
N ASP A 124 -6.77 -14.01 -11.92
CA ASP A 124 -6.62 -12.58 -12.24
C ASP A 124 -5.91 -11.81 -11.11
N LEU A 125 -6.21 -12.14 -9.85
CA LEU A 125 -5.59 -11.48 -8.70
C LEU A 125 -4.14 -11.95 -8.49
N ASP A 126 -3.83 -13.22 -8.68
CA ASP A 126 -2.47 -13.74 -8.61
C ASP A 126 -1.57 -13.17 -9.73
N ASP A 127 -2.14 -12.98 -10.93
CA ASP A 127 -1.47 -12.29 -12.05
C ASP A 127 -1.26 -10.81 -11.73
N TYR A 128 -2.26 -10.13 -11.16
CA TYR A 128 -2.15 -8.73 -10.75
C TYR A 128 -1.09 -8.51 -9.66
N ILE A 129 -0.97 -9.43 -8.70
CA ILE A 129 0.11 -9.42 -7.70
C ILE A 129 1.47 -9.59 -8.38
N SER A 130 1.57 -10.52 -9.34
CA SER A 130 2.82 -10.81 -10.04
C SER A 130 3.26 -9.64 -10.92
N PHE A 131 2.32 -9.01 -11.63
CA PHE A 131 2.49 -7.75 -12.35
C PHE A 131 3.10 -6.67 -11.45
N ALA A 132 2.49 -6.40 -10.29
CA ALA A 132 2.98 -5.37 -9.38
C ALA A 132 4.39 -5.67 -8.83
N LEU A 133 4.66 -6.92 -8.43
CA LEU A 133 5.96 -7.30 -7.91
C LEU A 133 7.05 -7.23 -8.98
N ASN A 134 6.77 -7.65 -10.22
CA ASN A 134 7.71 -7.54 -11.33
C ASN A 134 8.10 -6.08 -11.60
N ARG A 135 7.13 -5.15 -11.55
CA ARG A 135 7.39 -3.72 -11.66
C ARG A 135 8.31 -3.21 -10.56
N PHE A 136 8.08 -3.60 -9.30
CA PHE A 136 8.94 -3.16 -8.21
C PHE A 136 10.37 -3.72 -8.29
N MET A 137 10.54 -4.86 -8.94
CA MET A 137 11.83 -5.54 -9.16
C MET A 137 12.50 -5.18 -10.50
N THR A 138 11.96 -4.20 -11.24
CA THR A 138 12.51 -3.82 -12.56
C THR A 138 13.99 -3.44 -12.44
N PRO A 139 14.91 -4.06 -13.22
CA PRO A 139 16.33 -3.75 -13.15
C PRO A 139 16.61 -2.27 -13.43
N GLY A 140 17.53 -1.68 -12.66
CA GLY A 140 17.90 -0.27 -12.79
C GLY A 140 16.96 0.71 -12.11
N VAL A 141 15.78 0.27 -11.65
CA VAL A 141 14.91 1.08 -10.80
C VAL A 141 15.47 1.14 -9.38
N VAL A 142 15.58 2.35 -8.83
CA VAL A 142 15.92 2.58 -7.43
C VAL A 142 14.80 3.35 -6.77
N ASP A 143 14.08 2.68 -5.88
CA ASP A 143 12.97 3.28 -5.13
C ASP A 143 13.28 3.35 -3.64
N GLN A 144 13.35 4.56 -3.11
CA GLN A 144 13.77 4.80 -1.73
C GLN A 144 12.64 4.47 -0.76
N ILE A 145 12.96 3.72 0.30
CA ILE A 145 12.03 3.42 1.40
C ILE A 145 11.48 4.72 2.01
N ALA A 146 12.31 5.76 2.15
CA ALA A 146 11.87 7.07 2.62
C ALA A 146 10.73 7.66 1.76
N ARG A 147 10.81 7.53 0.43
CA ARG A 147 9.76 8.00 -0.50
C ARG A 147 8.50 7.14 -0.40
N VAL A 148 8.67 5.83 -0.36
CA VAL A 148 7.58 4.84 -0.35
C VAL A 148 6.84 4.80 0.97
N SER A 149 7.51 5.13 2.07
CA SER A 149 6.98 5.01 3.44
C SER A 149 6.53 6.34 4.04
N ARG A 150 6.75 7.47 3.35
CA ARG A 150 6.32 8.81 3.79
C ARG A 150 4.82 8.90 4.10
N ASN A 151 4.42 9.86 4.92
CA ASN A 151 3.04 10.03 5.38
C ASN A 151 2.49 8.78 6.10
N PRO A 152 3.18 8.28 7.15
CA PRO A 152 2.76 7.05 7.83
C PRO A 152 1.39 7.14 8.51
N ILE A 153 1.04 8.29 9.09
CA ILE A 153 -0.27 8.48 9.75
C ILE A 153 -1.41 8.26 8.75
N GLN A 154 -1.30 8.83 7.55
CA GLN A 154 -2.26 8.57 6.48
C GLN A 154 -2.36 7.07 6.17
N LYS A 155 -1.23 6.39 5.97
CA LYS A 155 -1.19 4.99 5.51
C LYS A 155 -1.68 3.97 6.52
N ILE A 156 -1.64 4.30 7.81
CA ILE A 156 -2.24 3.51 8.89
C ILE A 156 -3.63 4.00 9.29
N GLY A 157 -4.21 4.95 8.55
CA GLY A 157 -5.55 5.43 8.80
C GLY A 157 -6.60 4.33 8.61
N PRO A 158 -7.78 4.43 9.27
CA PRO A 158 -8.81 3.39 9.29
C PRO A 158 -9.37 3.02 7.92
N GLN A 159 -9.38 3.96 6.96
CA GLN A 159 -9.87 3.77 5.59
C GLN A 159 -8.74 3.62 4.57
N GLU A 160 -7.54 3.28 5.04
CA GLU A 160 -6.35 3.20 4.20
C GLU A 160 -5.79 1.79 4.08
N ARG A 161 -4.83 1.66 3.17
CA ARG A 161 -4.34 0.41 2.59
C ARG A 161 -3.96 -0.71 3.57
N LEU A 162 -3.61 -0.42 4.82
CA LEU A 162 -3.27 -1.45 5.81
C LEU A 162 -4.43 -1.79 6.74
N VAL A 163 -5.04 -0.77 7.37
CA VAL A 163 -6.03 -0.97 8.43
C VAL A 163 -7.40 -1.38 7.90
N GLN A 164 -7.83 -0.79 6.79
CA GLN A 164 -9.13 -1.12 6.23
C GLN A 164 -9.24 -2.60 5.79
N PRO A 165 -8.26 -3.20 5.08
CA PRO A 165 -8.33 -4.61 4.74
C PRO A 165 -8.15 -5.52 5.96
N VAL A 166 -7.29 -5.19 6.94
CA VAL A 166 -7.09 -6.05 8.12
C VAL A 166 -8.37 -6.17 8.95
N GLN A 167 -9.11 -5.07 9.13
CA GLN A 167 -10.39 -5.07 9.85
C GLN A 167 -11.43 -5.90 9.09
N GLN A 168 -11.57 -5.69 7.79
CA GLN A 168 -12.52 -6.44 6.96
C GLN A 168 -12.22 -7.94 6.88
N LEU A 169 -10.95 -8.33 6.89
CA LEU A 169 -10.53 -9.73 6.96
C LEU A 169 -10.84 -10.33 8.34
N ALA A 170 -10.57 -9.58 9.41
CA ALA A 170 -10.88 -10.00 10.78
C ALA A 170 -12.37 -10.25 10.98
N ASP A 171 -13.23 -9.33 10.53
CA ASP A 171 -14.70 -9.46 10.60
C ASP A 171 -15.22 -10.70 9.84
N ARG A 172 -14.47 -11.18 8.86
CA ARG A 172 -14.79 -12.34 8.03
C ARG A 172 -14.09 -13.62 8.49
N ASN A 173 -13.34 -13.59 9.59
CA ASN A 173 -12.51 -14.71 10.08
C ASN A 173 -11.54 -15.25 9.02
N LEU A 174 -10.95 -14.36 8.22
CA LEU A 174 -9.97 -14.69 7.19
C LEU A 174 -8.53 -14.41 7.67
N PRO A 175 -7.49 -14.99 7.04
CA PRO A 175 -6.11 -14.70 7.40
C PRO A 175 -5.70 -13.24 7.10
N TYR A 176 -4.97 -12.61 8.03
CA TYR A 176 -4.54 -11.19 7.94
C TYR A 176 -3.20 -10.91 8.65
N GLN A 177 -2.38 -11.94 8.84
CA GLN A 177 -1.20 -11.92 9.71
C GLN A 177 -0.07 -11.04 9.17
N GLN A 178 0.10 -10.95 7.85
CA GLN A 178 1.10 -10.04 7.27
C GLN A 178 0.65 -8.59 7.32
N LEU A 179 -0.64 -8.30 7.12
CA LEU A 179 -1.16 -6.93 7.26
C LEU A 179 -0.93 -6.37 8.67
N VAL A 180 -1.14 -7.18 9.71
CA VAL A 180 -0.81 -6.83 11.09
C VAL A 180 0.66 -6.43 11.23
N LYS A 181 1.58 -7.23 10.66
CA LYS A 181 3.01 -6.89 10.67
C LYS A 181 3.30 -5.59 9.95
N GLY A 182 2.61 -5.31 8.83
CA GLY A 182 2.73 -4.05 8.11
C GLY A 182 2.39 -2.85 9.00
N ILE A 183 1.26 -2.92 9.72
CA ILE A 183 0.84 -1.88 10.67
C ILE A 183 1.85 -1.74 11.81
N SER A 184 2.27 -2.86 12.41
CA SER A 184 3.27 -2.86 13.49
C SER A 184 4.61 -2.24 13.07
N ALA A 185 5.06 -2.51 11.84
CA ALA A 185 6.29 -1.94 11.30
C ALA A 185 6.13 -0.44 10.98
N ALA A 186 4.96 -0.02 10.51
CA ALA A 186 4.66 1.38 10.22
C ALA A 186 4.76 2.28 11.47
N LEU A 187 4.34 1.78 12.64
CA LEU A 187 4.47 2.46 13.94
C LEU A 187 5.94 2.72 14.33
N LEU A 188 6.88 2.00 13.74
CA LEU A 188 8.32 2.17 13.97
C LEU A 188 8.99 3.03 12.88
N PHE A 189 8.24 3.57 11.93
CA PHE A 189 8.80 4.42 10.89
C PHE A 189 9.19 5.79 11.43
N ASP A 190 10.43 6.17 11.19
CA ASP A 190 11.01 7.45 11.57
C ASP A 190 11.73 8.05 10.36
N LEU A 191 11.49 9.33 10.13
CA LEU A 191 12.14 10.13 9.10
C LEU A 191 12.02 11.61 9.48
N ASP A 192 13.14 12.27 9.70
CA ASP A 192 13.24 13.67 10.14
C ASP A 192 12.72 14.70 9.12
N THR A 193 12.59 14.30 7.87
CA THR A 193 12.09 15.12 6.76
C THR A 193 10.62 14.89 6.45
N ASP A 194 9.95 13.98 7.17
CA ASP A 194 8.53 13.69 7.03
C ASP A 194 7.75 14.12 8.28
N GLN A 195 6.94 15.16 8.14
CA GLN A 195 6.16 15.73 9.23
C GLN A 195 5.24 14.70 9.91
N GLN A 196 4.64 13.77 9.17
CA GLN A 196 3.78 12.74 9.77
C GLN A 196 4.60 11.67 10.50
N ALA A 197 5.82 11.38 10.04
CA ALA A 197 6.70 10.46 10.77
C ALA A 197 7.17 11.08 12.09
N ILE A 198 7.53 12.37 12.07
CA ILE A 198 7.86 13.13 13.28
C ILE A 198 6.67 13.14 14.24
N GLU A 199 5.47 13.47 13.75
CA GLU A 199 4.26 13.49 14.56
C GLU A 199 3.95 12.12 15.16
N LEU A 200 4.08 11.04 14.37
CA LEU A 200 3.85 9.68 14.83
C LEU A 200 4.81 9.30 15.97
N GLN A 201 6.11 9.54 15.80
CA GLN A 201 7.10 9.21 16.82
C GLN A 201 6.92 10.07 18.07
N HIS A 202 6.67 11.37 17.92
CA HIS A 202 6.39 12.26 19.05
C HIS A 202 5.15 11.82 19.84
N TYR A 203 4.09 11.39 19.17
CA TYR A 203 2.88 10.88 19.83
C TYR A 203 3.18 9.58 20.60
N ILE A 204 3.97 8.68 20.02
CA ILE A 204 4.41 7.44 20.69
C ILE A 204 5.25 7.75 21.94
N GLU A 205 6.19 8.68 21.86
CA GLU A 205 7.02 9.10 23.00
C GLU A 205 6.18 9.69 24.13
N LYS A 206 5.21 10.55 23.78
CA LYS A 206 4.40 11.28 24.77
C LYS A 206 3.30 10.43 25.39
N ASN A 207 2.61 9.62 24.58
CA ASN A 207 1.37 8.94 24.99
C ASN A 207 1.52 7.42 25.09
N GLY A 208 2.58 6.85 24.52
CA GLY A 208 2.77 5.40 24.41
C GLY A 208 2.13 4.81 23.16
N VAL A 209 2.72 3.71 22.67
CA VAL A 209 2.29 3.03 21.43
C VAL A 209 0.84 2.54 21.45
N LYS A 210 0.32 2.16 22.62
CA LYS A 210 -1.06 1.68 22.78
C LYS A 210 -2.06 2.77 22.37
N GLN A 211 -1.92 3.95 22.94
CA GLN A 211 -2.73 5.13 22.64
C GLN A 211 -2.56 5.55 21.18
N THR A 212 -1.34 5.48 20.64
CA THR A 212 -1.06 5.75 19.22
C THR A 212 -1.87 4.85 18.28
N ILE A 213 -1.91 3.54 18.56
CA ILE A 213 -2.67 2.59 17.75
C ILE A 213 -4.14 3.00 17.74
N VAL A 214 -4.75 3.18 18.91
CA VAL A 214 -6.18 3.57 18.99
C VAL A 214 -6.42 4.88 18.25
N HIS A 215 -5.57 5.89 18.47
CA HIS A 215 -5.76 7.23 17.93
C HIS A 215 -5.69 7.29 16.39
N PHE A 216 -4.65 6.71 15.78
CA PHE A 216 -4.43 6.84 14.34
C PHE A 216 -5.09 5.74 13.50
N THR A 217 -5.29 4.55 14.07
CA THR A 217 -5.87 3.41 13.33
C THR A 217 -7.35 3.20 13.62
N GLY A 218 -7.85 3.70 14.76
CA GLY A 218 -9.20 3.39 15.24
C GLY A 218 -9.39 1.95 15.73
N ILE A 219 -8.33 1.14 15.80
CA ILE A 219 -8.39 -0.23 16.31
C ILE A 219 -8.55 -0.19 17.84
N ALA A 220 -9.61 -0.81 18.33
CA ALA A 220 -9.95 -0.84 19.76
C ALA A 220 -8.95 -1.67 20.58
N GLU A 221 -8.59 -1.19 21.78
CA GLU A 221 -7.55 -1.78 22.63
C GLU A 221 -7.91 -3.21 23.10
N GLU A 222 -9.19 -3.49 23.28
CA GLU A 222 -9.73 -4.80 23.67
C GLU A 222 -9.74 -5.84 22.55
N SER A 223 -9.45 -5.43 21.30
CA SER A 223 -9.51 -6.33 20.16
C SER A 223 -8.32 -7.31 20.09
N VAL A 224 -8.57 -8.49 19.53
CA VAL A 224 -7.50 -9.46 19.20
C VAL A 224 -6.49 -8.83 18.25
N LEU A 225 -6.97 -8.03 17.30
CA LEU A 225 -6.14 -7.31 16.33
C LEU A 225 -5.13 -6.39 17.02
N PHE A 226 -5.58 -5.59 17.99
CA PHE A 226 -4.70 -4.74 18.78
C PHE A 226 -3.59 -5.52 19.48
N SER A 227 -3.95 -6.65 20.11
CA SER A 227 -3.00 -7.51 20.81
C SER A 227 -1.92 -8.06 19.87
N GLN A 228 -2.31 -8.50 18.67
CA GLN A 228 -1.37 -8.97 17.65
C GLN A 228 -0.47 -7.85 17.11
N ILE A 229 -1.01 -6.64 16.92
CA ILE A 229 -0.21 -5.47 16.52
C ILE A 229 0.85 -5.17 17.57
N MET A 230 0.49 -5.18 18.86
CA MET A 230 1.41 -4.94 19.96
C MET A 230 2.51 -6.01 20.04
N GLU A 231 2.16 -7.28 19.86
CA GLU A 231 3.13 -8.39 19.82
C GLU A 231 4.17 -8.19 18.71
N HIS A 232 3.72 -7.90 17.49
CA HIS A 232 4.61 -7.68 16.36
C HIS A 232 5.40 -6.38 16.48
N TYR A 233 4.82 -5.31 17.02
CA TYR A 233 5.50 -4.06 17.29
C TYR A 233 6.71 -4.27 18.21
N ASN A 234 6.51 -4.98 19.32
CA ASN A 234 7.59 -5.26 20.28
C ASN A 234 8.71 -6.10 19.65
N ARG A 235 8.36 -7.10 18.82
CA ARG A 235 9.37 -7.90 18.09
C ARG A 235 10.16 -7.06 17.10
N PHE A 236 9.49 -6.22 16.32
CA PHE A 236 10.16 -5.35 15.34
C PHE A 236 10.99 -4.27 16.01
N LYS A 237 10.55 -3.74 17.15
CA LYS A 237 11.31 -2.78 17.94
C LYS A 237 12.66 -3.36 18.37
N GLN A 238 12.68 -4.60 18.87
CA GLN A 238 13.94 -5.30 19.21
C GLN A 238 14.87 -5.50 18.01
N ILE A 239 14.32 -5.80 16.83
CA ILE A 239 15.11 -5.92 15.59
C ILE A 239 15.73 -4.57 15.23
N LYS A 240 14.92 -3.50 15.26
CA LYS A 240 15.33 -2.14 14.92
C LYS A 240 16.36 -1.58 15.90
N GLU A 241 16.30 -1.93 17.18
CA GLU A 241 17.29 -1.50 18.19
C GLU A 241 18.63 -2.22 18.02
N LYS A 242 18.61 -3.53 17.71
CA LYS A 242 19.83 -4.33 17.52
C LYS A 242 20.71 -3.90 16.34
N ARG A 243 20.15 -3.18 15.35
CA ARG A 243 20.92 -2.63 14.22
C ARG A 243 21.53 -1.25 14.51
N THR A 244 21.04 -0.57 15.55
CA THR A 244 21.45 0.80 15.90
C THR A 244 22.55 0.81 16.97
N ASN A 245 22.69 -0.30 17.69
CA ASN A 245 23.82 -0.62 18.57
C ASN A 245 24.95 -1.30 17.79
#